data_AF-A0A957EBB9-F1
#
_entry.id   AF-A0A957EBB9-F1
#
_cell.length_a   1.000
_cell.length_b   1.000
_cell.length_c   1.000
_cell.angle_alpha   90.00
_cell.angle_beta   90.00
_cell.angle_gamma   90.00
#
_symmetry.space_group_name_H-M   'P 1'
#
loop_
_entity.id
_entity.type
_entity.pdbx_description
1 polymer ?
#
loop_
_entity_poly.entity_id
_entity_poly.type
_entity_poly.pdbx_seq_one_letter_code
_entity_poly.pdbx_strand_id
1 'polypeptide(L)'
;MQKKPFVRLLLFLMLVVLIVACRDETPEEAATLPSATAVATATTPVEATPLPLPTVPPALTPTIVIPTVEPEPGETATPQPPAPETNLPEALRFATFRETAVDTIPAIFHHPIAPDLSNVTVPFVLSQEQLDRLAADGLVVSPGVEKEFFTVYEQARYANVPTFITSDSLLHVYHLLF
;
A
#
# COMPACT_ATOMS: atom_id res chain seq x y z
N MET A 1 38.62 -46.27 -10.87
CA MET A 1 38.90 -45.36 -12.00
C MET A 1 37.73 -45.42 -13.00
N GLN A 2 36.57 -44.82 -12.70
CA GLN A 2 35.35 -44.94 -13.56
C GLN A 2 34.33 -43.78 -13.41
N LYS A 3 34.72 -42.60 -12.89
CA LYS A 3 33.80 -41.46 -12.69
C LYS A 3 33.61 -40.57 -13.93
N LYS A 4 34.51 -40.66 -14.91
CA LYS A 4 34.50 -39.81 -16.13
C LYS A 4 33.30 -40.04 -17.07
N PRO A 5 32.80 -41.26 -17.32
CA PRO A 5 31.63 -41.43 -18.21
C PRO A 5 30.33 -41.01 -17.50
N PHE A 6 30.22 -41.23 -16.19
CA PHE A 6 29.04 -40.87 -15.40
C PHE A 6 28.85 -39.34 -15.32
N VAL A 7 29.92 -38.59 -15.09
CA VAL A 7 29.86 -37.12 -15.06
C VAL A 7 29.50 -36.55 -16.44
N ARG A 8 30.01 -37.14 -17.53
CA ARG A 8 29.64 -36.73 -18.89
C ARG A 8 28.18 -37.03 -19.21
N LEU A 9 27.66 -38.18 -18.78
CA LEU A 9 26.26 -38.55 -18.95
C LEU A 9 25.33 -37.61 -18.16
N LEU A 10 25.70 -37.27 -16.92
CA LEU A 10 24.94 -36.36 -16.07
C LEU A 10 24.90 -34.93 -16.66
N LEU A 11 26.04 -34.44 -17.17
CA LEU A 11 26.13 -33.13 -17.83
C LEU A 11 25.28 -33.09 -19.11
N PHE A 12 25.29 -34.17 -19.89
CA PHE A 12 24.49 -34.26 -21.11
C PHE A 12 22.99 -34.30 -20.78
N LEU A 13 22.58 -35.02 -19.73
CA LEU A 13 21.20 -35.07 -19.27
C LEU A 13 20.71 -33.68 -18.79
N MET A 14 21.54 -32.97 -18.01
CA MET A 14 21.24 -31.60 -17.57
C MET A 14 21.11 -30.63 -18.76
N LEU A 15 21.98 -30.74 -19.76
CA LEU A 15 21.91 -29.92 -20.97
C LEU A 15 20.61 -30.17 -21.76
N VAL A 16 20.18 -31.43 -21.88
CA VAL A 16 18.93 -31.79 -22.57
C VAL A 16 17.72 -31.25 -21.83
N VAL A 17 17.70 -31.31 -20.49
CA VAL A 17 16.62 -30.74 -19.67
C VAL A 17 16.53 -29.22 -19.85
N LEU A 18 17.66 -28.52 -19.90
CA LEU A 18 17.69 -27.07 -20.16
C LEU A 18 17.19 -26.72 -21.57
N ILE A 19 17.54 -27.50 -22.60
CA ILE A 19 17.07 -27.25 -23.98
C ILE A 19 15.56 -27.50 -24.12
N VAL A 20 15.00 -28.47 -23.38
CA VAL A 20 13.56 -28.76 -23.40
C VAL A 20 12.77 -27.69 -22.62
N ALA A 21 13.30 -27.19 -21.50
CA ALA A 21 12.66 -26.12 -20.72
C ALA A 21 12.61 -24.76 -21.45
N CYS A 22 13.41 -24.56 -22.51
CA CYS A 22 13.39 -23.35 -23.33
C CYS A 22 12.48 -23.47 -24.58
N ARG A 23 11.67 -24.52 -24.71
CA ARG A 23 10.83 -24.75 -25.91
C ARG A 23 9.33 -24.51 -25.75
N ASP A 24 8.87 -23.98 -24.62
CA ASP A 24 7.47 -23.54 -24.47
C ASP A 24 7.32 -22.04 -24.75
N GLU A 25 7.31 -21.68 -26.02
CA GLU A 25 6.77 -20.42 -26.52
C GLU A 25 6.07 -20.73 -27.87
N THR A 26 4.83 -21.20 -27.83
CA THR A 26 3.94 -21.18 -29.00
C THR A 26 3.22 -19.83 -29.08
N PRO A 27 3.33 -19.09 -30.20
CA PRO A 27 2.59 -17.85 -30.41
C PRO A 27 1.25 -18.14 -31.11
N GLU A 28 0.15 -17.87 -30.40
CA GLU A 28 -1.22 -17.81 -30.91
C GLU A 28 -1.88 -16.70 -30.06
N GLU A 29 -2.40 -15.58 -30.56
CA GLU A 29 -3.21 -15.36 -31.74
C GLU A 29 -3.15 -13.87 -32.10
N ALA A 30 -2.94 -13.58 -33.39
CA ALA A 30 -2.93 -12.24 -33.92
C ALA A 30 -4.36 -11.67 -34.01
N ALA A 31 -4.76 -10.88 -33.02
CA ALA A 31 -5.96 -10.05 -33.12
C ALA A 31 -5.70 -8.90 -34.11
N THR A 32 -6.47 -8.91 -35.18
CA THR A 32 -6.37 -8.11 -36.39
C THR A 32 -6.74 -6.65 -36.10
N LEU A 33 -5.84 -5.71 -36.42
CA LEU A 33 -6.15 -4.28 -36.47
C LEU A 33 -6.84 -3.96 -37.80
N PRO A 34 -8.03 -3.32 -37.83
CA PRO A 34 -8.55 -2.77 -39.08
C PRO A 34 -7.78 -1.51 -39.47
N SER A 35 -7.26 -1.54 -40.70
CA SER A 35 -6.68 -0.41 -41.40
C SER A 35 -7.73 0.69 -41.61
N ALA A 36 -7.60 1.80 -40.88
CA ALA A 36 -8.41 2.99 -41.09
C ALA A 36 -7.74 3.92 -42.10
N THR A 37 -8.30 3.94 -43.30
CA THR A 37 -8.02 4.89 -44.38
C THR A 37 -8.09 6.33 -43.87
N ALA A 38 -7.01 7.08 -44.05
CA ALA A 38 -6.96 8.51 -43.80
C ALA A 38 -7.90 9.25 -44.76
N VAL A 39 -8.98 9.82 -44.24
CA VAL A 39 -9.76 10.86 -44.93
C VAL A 39 -9.31 12.20 -44.37
N ALA A 40 -8.59 12.96 -45.18
CA ALA A 40 -8.21 14.33 -44.89
C ALA A 40 -9.48 15.19 -44.76
N THR A 41 -9.68 15.78 -43.58
CA THR A 41 -10.67 16.86 -43.38
C THR A 41 -9.92 18.12 -43.00
N ALA A 42 -10.20 19.18 -43.74
CA ALA A 42 -9.52 20.46 -43.73
C ALA A 42 -9.49 21.11 -42.33
N THR A 43 -8.29 21.52 -41.92
CA THR A 43 -8.03 22.36 -40.75
C THR A 43 -8.59 23.76 -40.98
N THR A 44 -9.55 24.15 -40.15
CA THR A 44 -9.91 25.56 -39.94
C THR A 44 -9.13 26.03 -38.70
N PRO A 45 -8.35 27.12 -38.73
CA PRO A 45 -7.63 27.57 -37.55
C PRO A 45 -8.59 28.29 -36.60
N VAL A 46 -8.72 27.80 -35.37
CA VAL A 46 -9.39 28.51 -34.28
C VAL A 46 -8.34 29.38 -33.58
N GLU A 47 -8.65 30.67 -33.51
CA GLU A 47 -7.91 31.75 -32.87
C GLU A 47 -7.73 31.48 -31.37
N ALA A 48 -6.49 31.50 -30.89
CA ALA A 48 -6.15 31.27 -29.49
C ALA A 48 -6.29 32.56 -28.66
N THR A 49 -7.22 32.57 -27.71
CA THR A 49 -7.30 33.60 -26.67
C THR A 49 -6.21 33.33 -25.61
N PRO A 50 -5.39 34.32 -25.19
CA PRO A 50 -4.40 34.11 -24.14
C PRO A 50 -5.04 34.06 -22.75
N LEU A 51 -4.69 33.04 -21.95
CA LEU A 51 -5.06 32.91 -20.54
C LEU A 51 -4.21 33.84 -19.65
N PRO A 52 -4.76 34.43 -18.57
CA PRO A 52 -4.01 35.28 -17.65
C PRO A 52 -3.05 34.47 -16.76
N LEU A 53 -1.91 35.10 -16.43
CA LEU A 53 -0.82 34.58 -15.60
C LEU A 53 -1.25 34.34 -14.13
N PRO A 54 -0.76 33.29 -13.44
CA PRO A 54 -1.11 33.07 -12.03
C PRO A 54 -0.53 34.16 -11.12
N THR A 55 -1.37 34.64 -10.20
CA THR A 55 -1.04 35.63 -9.17
C THR A 55 -0.36 34.93 -7.99
N VAL A 56 0.77 35.49 -7.53
CA VAL A 56 1.55 35.00 -6.38
C VAL A 56 0.73 35.11 -5.07
N PRO A 57 0.58 34.05 -4.26
CA PRO A 57 -0.09 34.13 -2.96
C PRO A 57 0.74 34.92 -1.91
N PRO A 58 0.11 35.67 -0.99
CA PRO A 58 0.83 36.38 0.07
C PRO A 58 1.41 35.41 1.11
N ALA A 59 2.67 35.65 1.48
CA ALA A 59 3.37 34.94 2.55
C ALA A 59 2.96 35.48 3.92
N LEU A 60 2.08 34.76 4.63
CA LEU A 60 1.84 34.97 6.07
C LEU A 60 1.63 33.62 6.76
N THR A 61 2.74 32.93 7.07
CA THR A 61 2.71 31.76 7.97
C THR A 61 3.04 32.25 9.39
N PRO A 62 2.14 32.14 10.38
CA PRO A 62 2.50 32.37 11.77
C PRO A 62 3.37 31.21 12.28
N THR A 63 4.55 31.53 12.81
CA THR A 63 5.44 30.57 13.48
C THR A 63 4.81 30.08 14.78
N ILE A 64 4.37 28.81 14.81
CA ILE A 64 4.00 28.12 16.05
C ILE A 64 5.29 27.63 16.71
N VAL A 65 5.63 28.21 17.86
CA VAL A 65 6.70 27.69 18.72
C VAL A 65 6.12 26.55 19.54
N ILE A 66 6.44 25.31 19.17
CA ILE A 66 6.12 24.13 19.97
C ILE A 66 7.17 24.05 21.08
N PRO A 67 6.80 24.13 22.39
CA PRO A 67 7.75 23.86 23.45
C PRO A 67 8.14 22.38 23.41
N THR A 68 9.40 22.10 23.11
CA THR A 68 10.00 20.76 23.23
C THR A 68 10.06 20.37 24.70
N VAL A 69 9.18 19.44 25.11
CA VAL A 69 9.33 18.71 26.37
C VAL A 69 10.05 17.41 26.04
N GLU A 70 11.21 17.22 26.66
CA GLU A 70 12.03 16.01 26.57
C GLU A 70 11.26 14.82 27.18
N PRO A 71 11.08 13.69 26.48
CA PRO A 71 10.31 12.57 27.01
C PRO A 71 11.12 11.78 28.03
N GLU A 72 10.60 11.70 29.26
CA GLU A 72 11.07 10.78 30.31
C GLU A 72 10.88 9.31 29.87
N PRO A 73 11.88 8.43 30.03
CA PRO A 73 11.77 7.03 29.64
C PRO A 73 11.14 6.20 30.77
N GLY A 74 9.93 5.68 30.54
CA GLY A 74 9.45 4.53 31.35
C GLY A 74 7.97 4.38 31.65
N GLU A 75 7.03 5.09 31.03
CA GLU A 75 5.60 4.81 31.25
C GLU A 75 5.05 3.80 30.25
N THR A 76 4.82 2.57 30.72
CA THR A 76 3.85 1.66 30.09
C THR A 76 2.49 2.35 30.14
N ALA A 77 1.90 2.63 28.97
CA ALA A 77 0.59 3.26 28.85
C ALA A 77 -0.49 2.36 29.48
N THR A 78 -0.71 2.53 30.78
CA THR A 78 -1.89 2.04 31.47
C THR A 78 -3.09 2.78 30.86
N PRO A 79 -4.23 2.12 30.57
CA PRO A 79 -5.42 2.83 30.11
C PRO A 79 -5.74 3.94 31.11
N GLN A 80 -5.56 5.20 30.68
CA GLN A 80 -5.83 6.33 31.54
C GLN A 80 -7.32 6.28 31.88
N PRO A 81 -7.71 6.34 33.17
CA PRO A 81 -9.11 6.49 33.54
C PRO A 81 -9.70 7.65 32.74
N PRO A 82 -10.97 7.56 32.29
CA PRO A 82 -11.61 8.66 31.59
C PRO A 82 -11.39 9.93 32.41
N ALA A 83 -10.79 10.94 31.77
CA ALA A 83 -10.52 12.21 32.44
C ALA A 83 -11.82 12.68 33.09
N PRO A 84 -11.78 13.10 34.38
CA PRO A 84 -12.99 13.54 35.05
C PRO A 84 -13.66 14.60 34.17
N GLU A 85 -14.95 14.41 33.89
CA GLU A 85 -15.75 15.34 33.10
C GLU A 85 -15.69 16.70 33.78
N THR A 86 -14.72 17.51 33.36
CA THR A 86 -14.55 18.85 33.87
C THR A 86 -15.75 19.60 33.32
N ASN A 87 -16.62 20.11 34.20
CA ASN A 87 -17.74 20.99 33.85
C ASN A 87 -17.17 22.31 33.29
N LEU A 88 -16.63 22.24 32.08
CA LEU A 88 -16.19 23.39 31.32
C LEU A 88 -17.44 24.13 30.83
N PRO A 89 -17.43 25.47 30.82
CA PRO A 89 -18.44 26.26 30.13
C PRO A 89 -18.65 25.74 28.71
N GLU A 90 -19.88 25.76 28.19
CA GLU A 90 -20.21 25.18 26.87
C GLU A 90 -19.33 25.72 25.73
N ALA A 91 -18.90 26.99 25.82
CA ALA A 91 -17.98 27.62 24.87
C ALA A 91 -16.55 27.02 24.85
N LEU A 92 -16.18 26.26 25.89
CA LEU A 92 -14.88 25.61 26.05
C LEU A 92 -14.98 24.07 25.94
N ARG A 93 -16.18 23.53 25.66
CA ARG A 93 -16.39 22.10 25.43
C ARG A 93 -16.25 21.80 23.93
N PHE A 94 -15.54 20.73 23.60
CA PHE A 94 -15.64 20.16 22.27
C PHE A 94 -17.08 19.70 22.01
N ALA A 95 -17.47 19.72 20.73
CA ALA A 95 -18.78 19.25 20.31
C ALA A 95 -19.04 17.84 20.86
N THR A 96 -20.25 17.60 21.35
CA THR A 96 -20.64 16.27 21.81
C THR A 96 -20.67 15.33 20.61
N PHE A 97 -19.86 14.27 20.65
CA PHE A 97 -19.93 13.21 19.65
C PHE A 97 -21.31 12.56 19.74
N ARG A 98 -22.07 12.63 18.65
CA ARG A 98 -23.32 11.91 18.48
C ARG A 98 -23.08 10.86 17.41
N GLU A 99 -23.00 9.60 17.82
CA GLU A 99 -22.87 8.50 16.88
C GLU A 99 -24.13 8.45 16.01
N THR A 100 -23.93 8.58 14.70
CA THR A 100 -25.03 8.45 13.74
C THR A 100 -25.36 6.97 13.59
N ALA A 101 -26.61 6.60 13.78
CA ALA A 101 -27.05 5.23 13.50
C ALA A 101 -26.85 4.92 12.02
N VAL A 102 -25.94 4.00 11.72
CA VAL A 102 -25.68 3.49 10.36
C VAL A 102 -26.46 2.19 10.19
N ASP A 103 -27.52 2.22 9.39
CA ASP A 103 -28.27 1.02 8.98
C ASP A 103 -27.68 0.50 7.66
N THR A 104 -26.73 -0.43 7.76
CA THR A 104 -26.07 -1.04 6.60
C THR A 104 -26.14 -2.55 6.67
N ILE A 105 -26.48 -3.15 5.53
CA ILE A 105 -26.36 -4.59 5.32
C ILE A 105 -24.95 -4.85 4.77
N PRO A 106 -24.13 -5.69 5.43
CA PRO A 106 -22.81 -6.03 4.91
C PRO A 106 -22.93 -6.60 3.49
N ALA A 107 -22.29 -5.96 2.52
CA ALA A 107 -22.32 -6.43 1.14
C ALA A 107 -21.42 -7.65 0.89
N ILE A 108 -20.47 -7.92 1.80
CA ILE A 108 -19.45 -8.95 1.64
C ILE A 108 -19.42 -9.81 2.90
N PHE A 109 -19.60 -11.11 2.71
CA PHE A 109 -19.36 -12.12 3.74
C PHE A 109 -17.93 -12.66 3.59
N HIS A 110 -17.20 -12.72 4.70
CA HIS A 110 -15.93 -13.42 4.80
C HIS A 110 -16.03 -14.45 5.93
N HIS A 111 -15.34 -15.58 5.78
CA HIS A 111 -15.25 -16.56 6.87
C HIS A 111 -14.40 -15.96 8.00
N PRO A 112 -14.71 -16.30 9.27
CA PRO A 112 -13.85 -15.93 10.39
C PRO A 112 -12.40 -16.40 10.16
N ILE A 113 -11.44 -15.60 10.60
CA ILE A 113 -10.02 -15.96 10.56
C ILE A 113 -9.81 -17.19 11.46
N ALA A 114 -9.20 -18.23 10.91
CA ALA A 114 -8.87 -19.42 11.68
C ALA A 114 -7.75 -19.08 12.68
N PRO A 115 -7.78 -19.59 13.93
CA PRO A 115 -6.75 -19.29 14.94
C PRO A 115 -5.34 -19.71 14.53
N ASP A 116 -5.23 -20.68 13.63
CA ASP A 116 -3.96 -21.17 13.07
C ASP A 116 -3.57 -20.44 11.76
N LEU A 117 -4.35 -19.44 11.36
CA LEU A 117 -4.21 -18.68 10.11
C LEU A 117 -4.27 -19.55 8.84
N SER A 118 -4.75 -20.80 8.92
CA SER A 118 -4.78 -21.74 7.79
C SER A 118 -5.62 -21.27 6.60
N ASN A 119 -6.56 -20.36 6.83
CA ASN A 119 -7.40 -19.72 5.82
C ASN A 119 -6.96 -18.30 5.43
N VAL A 120 -5.77 -17.86 5.87
CA VAL A 120 -5.20 -16.54 5.57
C VAL A 120 -3.82 -16.68 4.93
N THR A 121 -3.60 -16.01 3.80
CA THR A 121 -2.27 -15.91 3.21
C THR A 121 -1.47 -14.83 3.93
N VAL A 122 -0.36 -15.22 4.58
CA VAL A 122 0.57 -14.30 5.25
C VAL A 122 1.84 -14.17 4.41
N PRO A 123 2.05 -13.07 3.67
CA PRO A 123 3.18 -12.92 2.75
C PRO A 123 4.49 -12.46 3.44
N PHE A 124 4.49 -12.34 4.77
CA PHE A 124 5.61 -11.83 5.55
C PHE A 124 6.17 -12.87 6.52
N VAL A 125 7.46 -12.79 6.80
CA VAL A 125 8.08 -13.55 7.89
C VAL A 125 7.80 -12.80 9.20
N LEU A 126 6.86 -13.33 9.98
CA LEU A 126 6.44 -12.77 11.27
C LEU A 126 6.99 -13.61 12.43
N SER A 127 7.23 -12.97 13.58
CA SER A 127 7.51 -13.69 14.82
C SER A 127 6.28 -14.46 15.30
N GLN A 128 6.47 -15.45 16.18
CA GLN A 128 5.34 -16.19 16.75
C GLN A 128 4.36 -15.26 17.48
N GLU A 129 4.88 -14.29 18.23
CA GLU A 129 4.05 -13.31 18.93
C GLU A 129 3.20 -12.48 17.97
N GLN A 130 3.76 -12.11 16.82
CA GLN A 130 3.05 -11.35 15.79
C GLN A 130 1.98 -12.20 15.09
N LEU A 131 2.24 -13.48 14.86
CA LEU A 131 1.24 -14.42 14.33
C LEU A 131 0.09 -14.60 15.31
N ASP A 132 0.38 -14.76 16.59
CA ASP A 132 -0.64 -14.90 17.64
C ASP A 132 -1.53 -13.66 17.72
N ARG A 133 -0.95 -12.46 17.58
CA ARG A 133 -1.70 -11.18 17.53
C ARG A 133 -2.49 -11.03 16.25
N LEU A 134 -1.92 -11.42 15.11
CA LEU A 134 -2.65 -11.41 13.85
C LEU A 134 -3.88 -12.34 13.89
N ALA A 135 -3.76 -13.51 14.51
CA ALA A 135 -4.87 -14.45 14.67
C ALA A 135 -5.96 -13.94 15.63
N ALA A 136 -5.58 -13.23 16.70
CA ALA A 136 -6.51 -12.70 17.68
C ALA A 136 -7.20 -11.40 17.23
N ASP A 137 -6.43 -10.45 16.70
CA ASP A 137 -6.87 -9.07 16.44
C ASP A 137 -7.15 -8.80 14.96
N GLY A 138 -6.73 -9.70 14.06
CA GLY A 138 -6.84 -9.52 12.61
C GLY A 138 -5.87 -8.48 12.01
N LEU A 139 -5.02 -7.88 12.85
CA LEU A 139 -3.99 -6.93 12.43
C LEU A 139 -2.76 -7.04 13.34
N VAL A 140 -1.59 -6.76 12.78
CA VAL A 140 -0.35 -6.65 13.55
C VAL A 140 0.53 -5.56 12.95
N VAL A 141 1.19 -4.79 13.82
CA VAL A 141 2.14 -3.76 13.40
C VAL A 141 3.55 -4.31 13.59
N SER A 142 4.35 -4.23 12.53
CA SER A 142 5.75 -4.67 12.52
C SER A 142 6.65 -3.49 12.17
N PRO A 143 7.84 -3.38 12.78
CA PRO A 143 8.83 -2.38 12.36
C PRO A 143 9.19 -2.56 10.88
N GLY A 144 9.19 -1.46 10.12
CA GLY A 144 9.68 -1.43 8.75
C GLY A 144 11.20 -1.22 8.72
N VAL A 145 11.87 -1.81 7.72
CA VAL A 145 13.31 -1.61 7.46
C VAL A 145 13.58 -0.63 6.30
N GLU A 146 12.53 -0.28 5.57
CA GLU A 146 12.64 0.59 4.40
C GLU A 146 12.91 2.03 4.84
N LYS A 147 13.84 2.68 4.14
CA LYS A 147 14.19 4.08 4.41
C LYS A 147 13.08 5.05 3.97
N GLU A 148 12.40 4.67 2.90
CA GLU A 148 11.34 5.45 2.29
C GLU A 148 10.08 4.59 2.23
N PHE A 149 8.93 5.19 2.55
CA PHE A 149 7.67 4.45 2.64
C PHE A 149 7.22 3.89 1.27
N PHE A 150 7.61 4.53 0.15
CA PHE A 150 7.17 4.11 -1.19
C PHE A 150 7.75 2.75 -1.60
N THR A 151 8.90 2.35 -1.03
CA THR A 151 9.53 1.07 -1.31
C THR A 151 8.61 -0.09 -0.93
N VAL A 152 7.83 0.04 0.14
CA VAL A 152 6.84 -0.98 0.54
C VAL A 152 5.75 -1.14 -0.51
N TYR A 153 5.28 -0.03 -1.10
CA TYR A 153 4.27 -0.08 -2.17
C TYR A 153 4.81 -0.69 -3.45
N GLU A 154 6.05 -0.36 -3.80
CA GLU A 154 6.72 -0.93 -4.97
C GLU A 154 6.92 -2.45 -4.82
N GLN A 155 7.42 -2.90 -3.67
CA GLN A 155 7.57 -4.32 -3.35
C GLN A 155 6.23 -5.06 -3.42
N ALA A 156 5.19 -4.51 -2.79
CA ALA A 156 3.85 -5.11 -2.81
C ALA A 156 3.30 -5.25 -4.23
N ARG A 157 3.51 -4.23 -5.08
CA ARG A 157 3.14 -4.27 -6.50
C ARG A 157 3.85 -5.40 -7.25
N TYR A 158 5.17 -5.54 -7.12
CA TYR A 158 5.90 -6.62 -7.81
C TYR A 158 5.58 -8.01 -7.25
N ALA A 159 5.24 -8.10 -5.97
CA ALA A 159 4.84 -9.35 -5.32
C ALA A 159 3.36 -9.72 -5.54
N ASN A 160 2.57 -8.86 -6.20
CA ASN A 160 1.12 -8.99 -6.31
C ASN A 160 0.42 -9.16 -4.94
N VAL A 161 0.94 -8.48 -3.92
CA VAL A 161 0.35 -8.46 -2.58
C VAL A 161 -0.65 -7.31 -2.49
N PRO A 162 -1.92 -7.56 -2.13
CA PRO A 162 -2.90 -6.49 -1.98
C PRO A 162 -2.52 -5.58 -0.81
N THR A 163 -2.63 -4.28 -1.01
CA THR A 163 -2.36 -3.26 0.01
C THR A 163 -3.63 -2.50 0.39
N PHE A 164 -3.83 -2.32 1.69
CA PHE A 164 -4.86 -1.44 2.22
C PHE A 164 -4.28 -0.03 2.39
N ILE A 165 -4.79 0.92 1.61
CA ILE A 165 -4.29 2.30 1.58
C ILE A 165 -5.25 3.20 2.36
N THR A 166 -4.73 3.95 3.33
CA THR A 166 -5.50 4.91 4.12
C THR A 166 -5.37 6.32 3.54
N SER A 167 -6.35 7.20 3.81
CA SER A 167 -6.27 8.60 3.39
C SER A 167 -5.04 9.31 3.96
N ASP A 168 -4.65 9.00 5.21
CA ASP A 168 -3.44 9.53 5.83
C ASP A 168 -2.18 9.16 5.03
N SER A 169 -2.04 7.88 4.66
CA SER A 169 -0.89 7.43 3.88
C SER A 169 -0.79 8.13 2.51
N LEU A 170 -1.92 8.38 1.84
CA LEU A 170 -1.97 9.13 0.58
C LEU A 170 -1.59 10.59 0.78
N LEU A 171 -2.15 11.24 1.80
CA LEU A 171 -1.82 12.64 2.13
C LEU A 171 -0.34 12.78 2.51
N HIS A 172 0.22 11.83 3.24
CA HIS A 172 1.65 11.81 3.57
C HIS A 172 2.50 11.76 2.28
N VAL A 173 2.18 10.84 1.35
CA VAL A 173 2.86 10.78 0.04
C VAL A 173 2.79 12.13 -0.67
N TYR A 174 1.60 12.74 -0.69
CA TYR A 174 1.39 14.02 -1.35
C TYR A 174 2.31 15.12 -0.78
N HIS A 175 2.38 15.26 0.56
CA HIS A 175 3.23 16.26 1.22
C HIS A 175 4.73 16.03 1.02
N LEU A 176 5.17 14.80 0.74
CA LEU A 176 6.57 14.52 0.46
C LEU A 176 6.97 14.82 -0.99
N LEU A 177 6.00 14.78 -1.92
CA LEU A 177 6.26 14.97 -3.35
C LEU A 177 5.98 16.40 -3.85
N PHE A 178 5.11 17.16 -3.18
CA PHE A 178 4.67 18.51 -3.57
C PHE A 178 4.78 19.50 -2.41
#